data_AF-A0A5N6X0B9-F1
#
_entry.id   AF-A0A5N6X0B9-F1
#
_cell.length_a   1.000
_cell.length_b   1.000
_cell.length_c   1.000
_cell.angle_alpha   90.00
_cell.angle_beta   90.00
_cell.angle_gamma   90.00
#
_symmetry.space_group_name_H-M   'P 1'
#
loop_
_entity.id
_entity.type
_entity.pdbx_description
1 polymer ?
#
loop_
_entity_poly.entity_id
_entity_poly.type
_entity_poly.pdbx_seq_one_letter_code
_entity_poly.pdbx_strand_id
1 'polypeptide(L)'
;MLSDCTGMVGGETSFQRPDGHIMKVRGPAMGTAVVLQGRYIEHQALKAPGGRERISMVISFRPRSLMIKDEPVLTGVRGISELNALYSQYMDYRLELLEERLRVMLKEERHRQIANPPFDISEIRELLMEQKEFLDSMLEELIEVRD
;
A
#
# COMPACT_ATOMS: atom_id res chain seq x y z
N MET A 1 -10.37 10.12 -13.04
CA MET A 1 -11.72 10.68 -12.83
C MET A 1 -12.65 10.05 -13.84
N LEU A 2 -13.74 9.44 -13.38
CA LEU A 2 -14.67 8.67 -14.21
C LEU A 2 -15.96 9.42 -14.55
N SER A 3 -16.36 10.41 -13.74
CA SER A 3 -17.56 11.21 -14.02
C SER A 3 -17.24 12.53 -14.72
N ASP A 4 -18.24 13.06 -15.42
CA ASP A 4 -18.23 14.43 -15.91
C ASP A 4 -18.17 15.40 -14.72
N CYS A 5 -17.20 16.31 -14.76
CA CYS A 5 -16.93 17.30 -13.72
C CYS A 5 -17.33 18.72 -14.16
N THR A 6 -18.14 18.86 -15.23
CA THR A 6 -18.66 20.15 -15.69
C THR A 6 -19.41 20.86 -14.58
N GLY A 7 -19.08 22.14 -14.34
CA GLY A 7 -19.68 22.95 -13.27
C GLY A 7 -19.15 22.67 -11.86
N MET A 8 -18.28 21.67 -11.69
CA MET A 8 -17.65 21.37 -10.41
C MET A 8 -16.59 22.43 -10.06
N VAL A 9 -16.67 22.96 -8.84
CA VAL A 9 -15.65 23.86 -8.28
C VAL A 9 -14.93 23.10 -7.17
N GLY A 10 -13.60 23.01 -7.23
CA GLY A 10 -12.81 22.22 -6.29
C GLY A 10 -12.70 20.75 -6.72
N GLY A 11 -12.78 19.83 -5.76
CA GLY A 11 -12.67 18.39 -6.03
C GLY A 11 -11.28 17.90 -6.40
N GLU A 12 -10.27 18.77 -6.38
CA GLU A 12 -8.88 18.39 -6.62
C GLU A 12 -8.34 17.49 -5.51
N THR A 13 -7.35 16.68 -5.86
CA THR A 13 -6.53 16.01 -4.86
C THR A 13 -5.44 17.00 -4.43
N SER A 14 -5.49 17.44 -3.19
CA SER A 14 -4.40 18.20 -2.57
C SER A 14 -3.43 17.26 -1.88
N PHE A 15 -2.14 17.60 -1.89
CA PHE A 15 -1.14 16.92 -1.09
C PHE A 15 -0.18 17.92 -0.44
N GLN A 16 0.31 17.56 0.73
CA GLN A 16 1.29 18.36 1.47
C GLN A 16 2.70 17.99 1.01
N ARG A 17 3.51 19.00 0.70
CA ARG A 17 4.92 18.85 0.37
C ARG A 17 5.78 18.82 1.65
N PRO A 18 7.04 18.35 1.59
CA PRO A 18 7.94 18.34 2.74
C PRO A 18 8.22 19.73 3.34
N ASP A 19 8.07 20.80 2.55
CA ASP A 19 8.20 22.19 3.00
C ASP A 19 6.92 22.73 3.69
N GLY A 20 5.89 21.90 3.86
CA GLY A 20 4.60 22.25 4.45
C GLY A 20 3.62 22.91 3.47
N HIS A 21 4.02 23.22 2.25
CA HIS A 21 3.14 23.84 1.26
C HIS A 21 2.15 22.82 0.68
N ILE A 22 0.89 23.25 0.54
CA ILE A 22 -0.16 22.44 -0.09
C ILE A 22 -0.09 22.65 -1.60
N MET A 23 0.09 21.55 -2.33
CA MET A 23 -0.04 21.52 -3.78
C MET A 23 -1.37 20.85 -4.17
N LYS A 24 -2.07 21.44 -5.13
CA LYS A 24 -3.23 20.81 -5.76
C LYS A 24 -2.83 20.19 -7.08
N VAL A 25 -3.19 18.92 -7.27
CA VAL A 25 -3.08 18.30 -8.58
C VAL A 25 -4.02 19.02 -9.53
N ARG A 26 -3.59 19.23 -10.78
CA ARG A 26 -4.41 19.85 -11.82
C ARG A 26 -5.76 19.11 -11.89
N GLY A 27 -6.83 19.91 -11.93
CA GLY A 27 -8.18 19.49 -11.58
C GLY A 27 -8.67 18.22 -12.30
N PRO A 28 -9.57 17.46 -11.66
CA PRO A 28 -10.03 16.18 -12.18
C PRO A 28 -10.97 16.37 -13.36
N ALA A 29 -10.44 16.44 -14.57
CA ALA A 29 -11.25 16.28 -15.78
C ALA A 29 -11.56 14.80 -16.01
N MET A 30 -12.74 14.49 -16.53
CA MET A 30 -13.11 13.13 -16.93
C MET A 30 -12.01 12.53 -17.84
N GLY A 31 -11.62 11.29 -17.58
CA GLY A 31 -10.55 10.60 -18.32
C GLY A 31 -9.13 10.89 -17.84
N THR A 32 -8.93 11.76 -16.84
CA THR A 32 -7.60 11.98 -16.25
C THR A 32 -7.26 10.96 -15.18
N ALA A 33 -5.96 10.70 -14.99
CA ALA A 33 -5.42 9.89 -13.90
C ALA A 33 -4.33 10.65 -13.16
N VAL A 34 -4.17 10.35 -11.88
CA VAL A 34 -3.11 10.87 -11.03
C VAL A 34 -2.41 9.67 -10.41
N VAL A 35 -1.08 9.64 -10.50
CA VAL A 35 -0.26 8.64 -9.83
C VAL A 35 0.39 9.31 -8.63
N LEU A 36 0.23 8.71 -7.46
CA LEU A 36 0.75 9.20 -6.18
C LEU A 36 1.51 8.08 -5.50
N GLN A 37 2.55 8.44 -4.75
CA GLN A 37 3.15 7.52 -3.79
C GLN A 37 2.25 7.43 -2.56
N GLY A 38 1.46 6.34 -2.50
CA GLY A 38 0.65 6.02 -1.32
C GLY A 38 1.52 5.84 -0.07
N ARG A 39 0.89 5.84 1.11
CA ARG A 39 1.52 5.68 2.44
C ARG A 39 2.45 6.82 2.90
N TYR A 40 3.14 7.49 1.98
CA TYR A 40 4.20 8.47 2.26
C TYR A 40 3.83 9.92 1.91
N ILE A 41 2.76 10.12 1.15
CA ILE A 41 2.25 11.44 0.81
C ILE A 41 0.93 11.67 1.52
N GLU A 42 0.90 12.67 2.41
CA GLU A 42 -0.34 13.20 2.94
C GLU A 42 -1.14 13.83 1.81
N HIS A 43 -2.33 13.30 1.56
CA HIS A 43 -3.20 13.77 0.50
C HIS A 43 -4.66 13.72 0.92
N GLN A 44 -5.46 14.57 0.28
CA GLN A 44 -6.88 14.68 0.55
C GLN A 44 -7.63 15.01 -0.75
N ALA A 45 -8.76 14.34 -0.98
CA ALA A 45 -9.73 14.77 -1.97
C ALA A 45 -10.54 15.93 -1.39
N LEU A 46 -10.46 17.11 -2.00
CA LEU A 46 -11.19 18.29 -1.56
C LEU A 46 -12.69 18.18 -1.87
N LYS A 47 -13.50 18.94 -1.13
CA LYS A 47 -14.95 19.06 -1.41
C LYS A 47 -15.17 19.63 -2.81
N ALA A 48 -16.25 19.17 -3.44
CA ALA A 48 -16.56 19.42 -4.84
C ALA A 48 -18.00 19.92 -5.04
N PRO A 49 -18.33 21.17 -4.66
CA PRO A 49 -19.63 21.77 -4.95
C PRO A 49 -19.88 21.96 -6.46
N GLY A 50 -21.16 22.01 -6.83
CA GLY A 50 -21.61 22.41 -8.18
C GLY A 50 -21.69 21.28 -9.22
N GLY A 51 -21.01 20.15 -9.00
CA GLY A 51 -21.13 18.96 -9.84
C GLY A 51 -22.33 18.09 -9.44
N ARG A 52 -22.85 17.29 -10.38
CA ARG A 52 -23.87 16.26 -10.10
C ARG A 52 -23.30 15.10 -9.29
N GLU A 53 -22.13 14.60 -9.68
CA GLU A 53 -21.43 13.50 -9.01
C GLU A 53 -19.92 13.54 -9.28
N ARG A 54 -19.13 12.95 -8.36
CA ARG A 54 -17.67 12.81 -8.50
C ARG A 54 -17.29 11.35 -8.28
N ILE A 55 -17.11 10.62 -9.38
CA ILE A 55 -16.75 9.20 -9.36
C ILE A 55 -15.27 9.05 -9.70
N SER A 56 -14.51 8.43 -8.80
CA SER A 56 -13.10 8.10 -9.00
C SER A 56 -12.84 6.63 -8.69
N MET A 57 -11.91 6.03 -9.43
CA MET A 57 -11.36 4.71 -9.14
C MET A 57 -9.93 4.89 -8.64
N VAL A 58 -9.59 4.16 -7.57
CA VAL A 58 -8.24 4.11 -7.02
C VAL A 58 -7.74 2.69 -7.20
N ILE A 59 -6.55 2.55 -7.78
CA ILE A 59 -5.85 1.27 -7.94
C ILE A 59 -4.49 1.43 -7.29
N SER A 60 -4.20 0.60 -6.29
CA SER A 60 -2.89 0.54 -5.67
C SER A 60 -1.99 -0.40 -6.45
N PHE A 61 -0.76 0.04 -6.71
CA PHE A 61 0.28 -0.81 -7.29
C PHE A 61 1.16 -1.36 -6.17
N ARG A 62 1.61 -2.61 -6.36
CA ARG A 62 2.58 -3.25 -5.46
C ARG A 62 3.96 -3.28 -6.11
N PRO A 63 5.04 -3.30 -5.30
CA PRO A 63 6.39 -3.54 -5.82
C PRO A 63 6.44 -4.84 -6.63
N ARG A 64 7.21 -4.82 -7.73
CA ARG A 64 7.46 -6.03 -8.52
C ARG A 64 8.32 -7.04 -7.76
N SER A 65 9.31 -6.55 -7.01
CA SER A 65 10.18 -7.39 -6.20
C SER A 65 9.54 -7.64 -4.84
N LEU A 66 9.52 -8.90 -4.45
CA LEU A 66 9.00 -9.36 -3.16
C LEU A 66 9.93 -8.96 -2.00
N MET A 67 11.21 -8.72 -2.29
CA MET A 67 12.21 -8.29 -1.31
C MET A 67 12.11 -6.80 -0.97
N ILE A 68 11.30 -6.03 -1.72
CA ILE A 68 11.05 -4.63 -1.39
C ILE A 68 9.92 -4.57 -0.34
N LYS A 69 10.03 -3.61 0.58
CA LYS A 69 9.01 -3.36 1.60
C LYS A 69 7.64 -3.09 0.95
N ASP A 70 6.62 -3.80 1.42
CA ASP A 70 5.23 -3.63 1.02
C ASP A 70 4.39 -3.34 2.27
N GLU A 71 3.78 -2.15 2.32
CA GLU A 71 3.10 -1.60 3.50
C GLU A 71 1.63 -1.24 3.21
N PRO A 72 0.78 -2.23 2.89
CA PRO A 72 -0.66 -2.02 2.73
C PRO A 72 -1.31 -1.70 4.08
N VAL A 73 -2.23 -0.74 4.08
CA VAL A 73 -3.01 -0.31 5.26
C VAL A 73 -4.50 -0.42 4.94
N LEU A 74 -5.26 -1.06 5.81
CA LEU A 74 -6.70 -1.31 5.63
C LEU A 74 -7.58 -0.24 6.28
N THR A 75 -7.01 0.62 7.12
CA THR A 75 -7.74 1.64 7.91
C THR A 75 -8.75 2.46 7.11
N GLY A 76 -8.41 2.90 5.90
CA GLY A 76 -9.32 3.71 5.07
C GLY A 76 -10.49 2.94 4.45
N VAL A 77 -10.38 1.62 4.28
CA VAL A 77 -11.36 0.78 3.58
C VAL A 77 -12.12 -0.16 4.51
N ARG A 78 -11.58 -0.44 5.71
CA ARG A 78 -12.12 -1.40 6.68
C ARG A 78 -13.58 -1.11 7.02
N GLY A 79 -13.92 0.15 7.34
CA GLY A 79 -15.28 0.55 7.73
C GLY A 79 -16.30 0.62 6.59
N ILE A 80 -15.89 0.40 5.34
CA ILE A 80 -16.75 0.54 4.15
C ILE A 80 -16.69 -0.68 3.22
N SER A 81 -16.04 -1.76 3.65
CA SER A 81 -15.86 -2.99 2.87
C SER A 81 -16.55 -4.17 3.54
N GLU A 82 -16.79 -5.24 2.78
CA GLU A 82 -17.17 -6.52 3.37
C GLU A 82 -15.92 -7.14 4.03
N LEU A 83 -15.97 -7.31 5.35
CA LEU A 83 -14.78 -7.63 6.16
C LEU A 83 -14.24 -9.04 5.91
N ASN A 84 -15.10 -10.03 5.67
CA ASN A 84 -14.63 -11.40 5.46
C ASN A 84 -13.83 -11.52 4.16
N ALA A 85 -14.34 -10.94 3.07
CA ALA A 85 -13.66 -10.89 1.79
C ALA A 85 -12.39 -10.04 1.88
N LEU A 86 -12.44 -8.87 2.52
CA LEU A 86 -11.28 -8.01 2.69
C LEU A 86 -10.14 -8.74 3.41
N TYR A 87 -10.42 -9.33 4.57
CA TYR A 87 -9.41 -10.03 5.36
C TYR A 87 -8.94 -11.32 4.69
N SER A 88 -9.83 -12.07 4.03
CA SER A 88 -9.43 -13.26 3.28
C SER A 88 -8.47 -12.91 2.14
N GLN A 89 -8.78 -11.90 1.34
CA GLN A 89 -7.94 -11.44 0.23
C GLN A 89 -6.61 -10.86 0.72
N TYR A 90 -6.65 -10.09 1.81
CA TYR A 90 -5.45 -9.55 2.43
C TYR A 90 -4.53 -10.68 2.92
N MET A 91 -5.09 -11.66 3.63
CA MET A 91 -4.33 -12.80 4.15
C MET A 91 -3.72 -13.63 3.04
N ASP A 92 -4.51 -13.99 2.03
CA ASP A 92 -4.05 -14.76 0.88
C ASP A 92 -2.83 -14.10 0.23
N TYR A 93 -2.97 -12.83 -0.16
CA TYR A 93 -1.89 -12.04 -0.73
C TYR A 93 -0.63 -11.96 0.17
N ARG A 94 -0.80 -11.65 1.46
CA ARG A 94 0.35 -11.44 2.35
C ARG A 94 1.08 -12.75 2.67
N LEU A 95 0.36 -13.86 2.76
CA LEU A 95 0.96 -15.18 2.96
C LEU A 95 1.72 -15.66 1.73
N GLU A 96 1.20 -15.44 0.52
CA GLU A 96 1.93 -15.73 -0.73
C GLU A 96 3.27 -14.97 -0.77
N LEU A 97 3.28 -13.69 -0.40
CA LEU A 97 4.52 -12.91 -0.32
C LEU A 97 5.52 -13.49 0.68
N LEU A 98 5.04 -13.86 1.87
CA LEU A 98 5.89 -14.41 2.93
C LEU A 98 6.48 -15.77 2.52
N GLU A 99 5.68 -16.63 1.89
CA GLU A 99 6.13 -17.93 1.39
C GLU A 99 7.30 -17.77 0.41
N GLU A 100 7.15 -16.90 -0.58
CA GLU A 100 8.18 -16.68 -1.59
C GLU A 100 9.45 -16.05 -0.98
N ARG A 101 9.31 -15.13 -0.01
CA ARG A 101 10.46 -14.56 0.72
C ARG A 101 11.25 -15.65 1.45
N LEU A 102 10.56 -16.51 2.20
CA LEU A 102 11.19 -17.63 2.90
C LEU A 102 11.86 -18.61 1.93
N ARG A 103 11.24 -18.83 0.76
CA ARG A 103 11.82 -19.67 -0.30
C ARG A 103 13.11 -19.08 -0.87
N VAL A 104 13.16 -17.76 -1.06
CA VAL A 104 14.39 -17.04 -1.49
C VAL A 104 15.47 -17.18 -0.42
N MET A 105 15.16 -16.89 0.84
CA MET A 105 16.12 -17.03 1.96
C MET A 105 16.71 -18.44 2.05
N LEU A 106 15.87 -19.47 1.94
CA LEU A 106 16.32 -20.87 1.96
C LEU A 106 17.24 -21.19 0.77
N LYS A 107 16.95 -20.65 -0.40
CA LYS A 107 17.78 -20.83 -1.59
C LYS A 107 19.15 -20.16 -1.42
N GLU A 108 19.18 -18.95 -0.87
CA GLU A 108 20.42 -18.21 -0.59
C GLU A 108 21.29 -18.94 0.44
N GLU A 109 20.72 -19.45 1.52
CA GLU A 109 21.45 -20.26 2.50
C GLU A 109 22.03 -21.54 1.90
N ARG A 110 21.28 -22.24 1.03
CA ARG A 110 21.79 -23.42 0.31
C ARG A 110 22.94 -23.06 -0.63
N HIS A 111 22.83 -21.94 -1.35
CA HIS A 111 23.92 -21.46 -2.20
C HIS A 111 25.16 -21.09 -1.38
N ARG A 112 24.97 -20.44 -0.22
CA ARG A 112 26.04 -20.18 0.74
C ARG A 112 26.70 -21.48 1.17
N GLN A 113 25.96 -22.50 1.58
CA GLN A 113 26.56 -23.79 1.96
C GLN A 113 27.45 -24.41 0.87
N ILE A 114 27.05 -24.30 -0.40
CA ILE A 114 27.82 -24.81 -1.55
C ILE A 114 29.09 -23.97 -1.77
N ALA A 115 28.98 -22.65 -1.72
CA ALA A 115 30.12 -21.74 -1.91
C ALA A 115 31.08 -21.71 -0.70
N ASN A 116 30.61 -22.18 0.45
CA ASN A 116 31.32 -22.25 1.73
C ASN A 116 31.93 -20.92 2.24
N PRO A 117 31.34 -19.72 2.04
CA PRO A 117 31.74 -18.55 2.81
C PRO A 117 31.29 -18.71 4.29
N PRO A 118 31.93 -17.96 5.20
CA PRO A 118 31.50 -17.87 6.60
C PRO A 118 30.02 -17.50 6.73
N PHE A 119 29.40 -17.96 7.81
CA PHE A 119 28.02 -17.61 8.14
C PHE A 119 27.95 -16.19 8.72
N ASP A 120 27.17 -15.31 8.12
CA ASP A 120 26.95 -13.95 8.61
C ASP A 120 25.73 -13.90 9.54
N ILE A 121 26.00 -13.86 10.85
CA ILE A 121 24.93 -13.80 11.86
C ILE A 121 24.18 -12.48 11.78
N SER A 122 24.84 -11.37 11.43
CA SER A 122 24.21 -10.04 11.39
C SER A 122 23.18 -9.99 10.27
N GLU A 123 23.60 -10.38 9.06
CA GLU A 123 22.74 -10.40 7.87
C GLU A 123 21.49 -11.28 8.08
N ILE A 124 21.67 -12.49 8.60
CA ILE A 124 20.54 -13.40 8.85
C ILE A 124 19.61 -12.84 9.93
N ARG A 125 20.14 -12.19 10.97
CA ARG A 125 19.31 -11.56 12.00
C ARG A 125 18.50 -10.39 11.44
N GLU A 126 19.08 -9.59 10.56
CA GLU A 126 18.38 -8.49 9.89
C GLU A 126 17.21 -9.02 9.04
N LEU A 127 17.45 -10.04 8.20
CA LEU A 127 16.39 -10.65 7.38
C LEU A 127 15.26 -11.24 8.22
N LEU A 128 15.58 -11.89 9.34
CA LEU A 128 14.58 -12.44 10.27
C LEU A 128 13.78 -11.33 10.97
N MET A 129 14.44 -10.22 11.33
CA MET A 129 13.75 -9.05 11.89
C MET A 129 12.80 -8.42 10.87
N GLU A 130 13.18 -8.32 9.61
CA GLU A 130 12.27 -7.85 8.55
C GLU A 130 11.03 -8.74 8.40
N GLN A 131 11.18 -10.07 8.50
CA GLN A 131 10.02 -10.98 8.45
C GLN A 131 9.15 -10.84 9.70
N LYS A 132 9.77 -10.60 10.86
CA LYS A 132 9.03 -10.29 12.09
C LYS A 132 8.22 -9.00 11.92
N GLU A 133 8.82 -7.92 11.44
CA GLU A 133 8.13 -6.65 11.20
C GLU A 133 6.99 -6.80 10.16
N PHE A 134 7.20 -7.64 9.14
CA PHE A 134 6.15 -7.98 8.18
C PHE A 134 4.93 -8.63 8.86
N LEU A 135 5.16 -9.62 9.73
CA LEU A 135 4.09 -10.26 10.49
C LEU A 135 3.44 -9.31 11.49
N ASP A 136 4.24 -8.50 12.20
CA ASP A 136 3.73 -7.49 13.13
C ASP A 136 2.81 -6.49 12.39
N SER A 137 3.18 -6.06 11.17
CA SER A 137 2.32 -5.19 10.35
C SER A 137 0.98 -5.84 9.96
N MET A 138 0.96 -7.16 9.75
CA MET A 138 -0.29 -7.88 9.48
C MET A 138 -1.19 -7.92 10.71
N LEU A 139 -0.61 -8.12 11.90
CA LEU A 139 -1.34 -8.10 13.16
C LEU A 139 -1.97 -6.74 13.44
N GLU A 140 -1.29 -5.64 13.10
CA GLU A 140 -1.83 -4.28 13.24
C GLU A 140 -3.06 -4.04 12.34
N GLU A 141 -3.10 -4.65 11.16
CA GLU A 141 -4.19 -4.45 10.20
C GLU A 141 -5.39 -5.38 10.43
N LEU A 142 -5.18 -6.56 11.02
CA LEU A 142 -6.22 -7.56 11.29
C LEU A 142 -6.82 -7.36 12.68
N ILE A 143 -7.80 -6.46 12.75
CA ILE A 143 -8.51 -6.13 13.99
C ILE A 143 -9.98 -6.55 13.93
N GLU A 144 -10.52 -6.88 15.10
CA GLU A 144 -11.97 -7.03 15.28
C GLU A 144 -12.63 -5.64 15.15
N VAL A 145 -13.57 -5.51 14.24
CA VAL A 145 -14.42 -4.32 14.13
C VAL A 145 -15.71 -4.64 14.86
N ARG A 146 -15.99 -3.91 15.93
CA ARG A 146 -17.28 -3.99 16.64
C ARG A 146 -18.21 -2.93 16.05
N ASP A 147 -19.44 -3.33 15.81
CA ASP A 147 -20.53 -2.44 15.39
C ASP A 147 -20.84 -1.35 16.44
#